data_AF-A0A932HLW0-F1
#
_entry.id   AF-A0A932HLW0-F1
#
_cell.length_a   1.000
_cell.length_b   1.000
_cell.length_c   1.000
_cell.angle_alpha   90.00
_cell.angle_beta   90.00
_cell.angle_gamma   90.00
#
_symmetry.space_group_name_H-M   'P 1'
#
loop_
_entity.id
_entity.type
_entity.pdbx_description
1 polymer ?
#
loop_
_entity_poly.entity_id
_entity_poly.type
_entity_poly.pdbx_seq_one_letter_code
_entity_poly.pdbx_strand_id
1 'polypeptide(L)'
;MVDAPDVPTLKELGLNAIYVQNRGLVAPPGIPEDARKVMEEAFLKYTKTDTYKKYIKDNMLSEAWMDGPTFGKWLDGEHARYQEVLKEMGLLK
;
A
#
# COMPACT_ATOMS: atom_id res chain seq x y z
N MET A 1 11.87 0.91 -10.63
CA MET A 1 10.62 0.38 -11.21
C MET A 1 11.01 -0.50 -12.38
N VAL A 2 10.56 -1.76 -12.44
CA VAL A 2 10.99 -2.70 -13.51
C VAL A 2 10.64 -2.15 -14.90
N ASP A 3 9.54 -1.41 -15.00
CA ASP A 3 9.03 -0.89 -16.28
C ASP A 3 9.54 0.53 -16.63
N ALA A 4 10.35 1.14 -15.77
CA ALA A 4 10.93 2.48 -16.01
C ALA A 4 12.33 2.61 -15.37
N PRO A 5 13.33 1.87 -15.88
CA PRO A 5 14.68 1.85 -15.30
C PRO A 5 15.47 3.15 -15.51
N ASP A 6 15.16 3.91 -16.56
CA ASP A 6 15.88 5.14 -16.92
C ASP A 6 15.32 6.40 -16.22
N VAL A 7 14.23 6.27 -15.46
CA VAL A 7 13.59 7.39 -14.76
C VAL A 7 14.16 7.48 -13.34
N PRO A 8 14.87 8.57 -12.98
CA PRO A 8 15.41 8.71 -11.64
C PRO A 8 14.29 8.92 -10.62
N THR A 9 14.47 8.33 -9.45
CA THR A 9 13.67 8.58 -8.26
C THR A 9 13.96 9.97 -7.70
N LEU A 10 13.04 10.51 -6.86
CA LEU A 10 13.28 11.76 -6.15
C LEU A 10 14.56 11.71 -5.30
N LYS A 11 14.84 10.55 -4.68
CA LYS A 11 16.06 10.34 -3.89
C LYS A 11 17.34 10.45 -4.71
N GLU A 12 17.35 9.88 -5.92
CA GLU A 12 18.49 10.00 -6.85
C GLU A 12 18.70 11.43 -7.33
N LEU A 13 17.64 12.24 -7.35
CA LEU A 13 17.69 13.68 -7.63
C LEU A 13 18.06 14.53 -6.39
N GLY A 14 18.44 13.91 -5.27
CA GLY A 14 18.82 14.60 -4.04
C GLY A 14 17.64 15.08 -3.17
N LEU A 15 16.40 14.73 -3.53
CA LEU A 15 15.22 15.02 -2.74
C LEU A 15 14.89 13.81 -1.86
N ASN A 16 14.99 13.96 -0.52
CA ASN A 16 14.64 12.89 0.41
C ASN A 16 13.12 12.72 0.56
N ALA A 17 12.45 12.35 -0.52
CA ALA A 17 11.00 12.16 -0.59
C ALA A 17 10.69 10.79 -1.20
N ILE A 18 9.77 10.07 -0.56
CA ILE A 18 9.15 8.86 -1.11
C ILE A 18 7.64 9.07 -1.02
N TYR A 19 6.96 8.84 -2.14
CA TYR A 19 5.52 8.81 -2.19
C TYR A 19 5.08 7.49 -2.79
N VAL A 20 4.12 6.84 -2.13
CA VAL A 20 3.51 5.60 -2.59
C VAL A 20 2.00 5.77 -2.50
N GLN A 21 1.32 5.62 -3.63
CA GLN A 21 -0.13 5.43 -3.62
C GLN A 21 -0.40 3.96 -3.27
N ASN A 22 -0.98 3.72 -2.10
CA ASN A 22 -1.32 2.37 -1.66
C ASN A 22 -2.74 1.97 -2.06
N ARG A 23 -2.96 0.65 -2.12
CA ARG A 23 -4.26 0.02 -2.29
C ARG A 23 -4.31 -1.14 -1.30
N GLY A 24 -5.39 -1.23 -0.53
CA GLY A 24 -5.55 -2.28 0.47
C GLY A 24 -7.01 -2.69 0.65
N LEU A 25 -7.21 -3.74 1.42
CA LEU A 25 -8.51 -4.31 1.74
C LEU A 25 -8.83 -3.98 3.19
N VAL A 26 -10.08 -3.57 3.44
CA VAL A 26 -10.57 -3.25 4.78
C VAL A 26 -11.90 -3.97 5.01
N ALA A 27 -12.15 -4.35 6.25
CA ALA A 27 -13.41 -4.92 6.70
C ALA A 27 -14.03 -4.02 7.78
N PRO A 28 -15.35 -4.11 8.01
CA PRO A 28 -15.99 -3.41 9.11
C PRO A 28 -15.37 -3.78 10.47
N PRO A 29 -15.45 -2.87 11.45
CA PRO A 29 -15.00 -3.17 12.81
C PRO A 29 -15.77 -4.37 13.39
N GLY A 30 -15.07 -5.22 14.14
CA GLY A 30 -15.67 -6.38 14.78
C GLY A 30 -15.84 -7.61 13.88
N ILE A 31 -15.22 -7.65 12.70
CA ILE A 31 -15.15 -8.89 11.91
C ILE A 31 -14.57 -10.03 12.76
N PRO A 32 -15.20 -11.22 12.78
CA PRO A 32 -14.64 -12.39 13.45
C PRO A 32 -13.24 -12.75 12.94
N GLU A 33 -12.35 -13.19 13.84
CA GLU A 33 -10.96 -13.46 13.49
C GLU A 33 -10.79 -14.58 12.46
N ASP A 34 -11.61 -15.62 12.58
CA ASP A 34 -11.66 -16.75 11.64
C ASP A 34 -12.11 -16.29 10.25
N ALA A 35 -13.16 -15.47 10.17
CA ALA A 35 -13.62 -14.87 8.92
C ALA A 35 -12.52 -14.00 8.28
N ARG A 36 -11.83 -13.18 9.07
CA ARG A 36 -10.69 -12.38 8.59
C ARG A 36 -9.58 -13.27 8.00
N LYS A 37 -9.17 -14.31 8.71
CA LYS A 37 -8.13 -15.25 8.26
C LYS A 37 -8.50 -15.96 6.96
N VAL A 38 -9.74 -16.42 6.83
CA VAL A 38 -10.24 -17.03 5.59
C VAL A 38 -10.11 -16.07 4.41
N MET A 39 -10.47 -14.81 4.59
CA MET A 39 -10.36 -13.79 3.54
C MET A 39 -8.89 -13.48 3.21
N GLU A 40 -8.03 -13.29 4.21
CA GLU A 40 -6.60 -13.04 4.03
C GLU A 40 -5.93 -14.16 3.23
N GLU A 41 -6.22 -15.42 3.56
CA GLU A 41 -5.70 -16.58 2.81
C GLU A 41 -6.20 -16.62 1.37
N ALA A 42 -7.49 -16.32 1.14
CA ALA A 42 -8.07 -16.28 -0.19
C ALA A 42 -7.42 -15.20 -1.05
N PHE A 43 -7.20 -14.00 -0.50
CA PHE A 43 -6.55 -12.90 -1.21
C PHE A 43 -5.06 -13.17 -1.45
N LEU A 44 -4.34 -13.77 -0.49
CA LEU A 44 -2.97 -14.20 -0.71
C LEU A 44 -2.86 -15.28 -1.81
N LYS A 45 -3.86 -16.16 -1.94
CA LYS A 45 -3.92 -17.09 -3.08
C LYS A 45 -4.20 -16.34 -4.38
N TYR A 46 -5.09 -15.35 -4.36
CA TYR A 46 -5.39 -14.52 -5.52
C TYR A 46 -4.16 -13.76 -6.04
N THR A 47 -3.30 -13.24 -5.16
CA THR A 47 -2.08 -12.53 -5.59
C THR A 47 -1.11 -13.42 -6.39
N LYS A 48 -1.23 -14.75 -6.27
CA LYS A 48 -0.40 -15.71 -7.00
C LYS A 48 -0.92 -16.04 -8.40
N THR A 49 -2.14 -15.60 -8.73
CA THR A 49 -2.80 -15.89 -10.01
C THR A 49 -2.27 -15.03 -11.16
N ASP A 50 -2.37 -15.54 -12.39
CA ASP A 50 -1.99 -14.77 -13.58
C ASP A 50 -2.93 -13.59 -13.83
N THR A 51 -4.20 -13.70 -13.41
CA THR A 51 -5.15 -12.59 -13.44
C THR A 51 -4.66 -11.42 -12.59
N TYR A 52 -4.18 -11.68 -11.38
CA TYR A 52 -3.62 -10.64 -10.52
C TYR A 52 -2.33 -10.05 -11.10
N LYS A 53 -1.39 -10.90 -11.52
CA LYS A 53 -0.12 -10.44 -12.13
C LYS A 53 -0.37 -9.56 -13.37
N LYS A 54 -1.33 -9.95 -14.21
CA LYS A 54 -1.77 -9.15 -15.36
C LYS A 54 -2.36 -7.81 -14.91
N TYR A 55 -3.24 -7.81 -13.91
CA TYR A 55 -3.80 -6.57 -13.38
C TYR A 55 -2.72 -5.61 -12.86
N ILE A 56 -1.76 -6.12 -12.08
CA ILE A 56 -0.65 -5.32 -11.56
C ILE A 56 0.18 -4.72 -12.69
N LYS A 57 0.57 -5.53 -13.68
CA LYS A 57 1.35 -5.09 -14.85
C LYS A 57 0.60 -4.04 -15.68
N ASP A 58 -0.64 -4.33 -16.07
CA ASP A 58 -1.45 -3.47 -16.94
C ASP A 58 -1.70 -2.08 -16.30
N ASN A 59 -1.69 -2.00 -14.97
CA ASN A 59 -1.93 -0.78 -14.22
C ASN A 59 -0.65 -0.16 -13.63
N MET A 60 0.53 -0.67 -13.99
CA MET A 60 1.84 -0.20 -13.50
C MET A 60 1.91 -0.15 -11.96
N LEU A 61 1.29 -1.12 -11.30
CA LEU A 61 1.28 -1.23 -9.84
C LEU A 61 2.49 -2.04 -9.37
N SER A 62 2.83 -1.91 -8.09
CA SER A 62 3.82 -2.75 -7.42
C SER A 62 3.13 -3.72 -6.47
N GLU A 63 3.59 -4.96 -6.44
CA GLU A 63 3.09 -5.96 -5.49
C GLU A 63 3.57 -5.61 -4.08
N ALA A 64 2.63 -5.50 -3.14
CA ALA A 64 2.92 -5.14 -1.75
C ALA A 64 1.89 -5.77 -0.79
N TRP A 65 1.69 -7.09 -0.89
CA TRP A 65 0.75 -7.79 -0.01
C TRP A 65 1.17 -7.68 1.46
N MET A 66 0.20 -7.35 2.31
CA MET A 66 0.31 -7.34 3.76
C MET A 66 -0.94 -8.01 4.34
N ASP A 67 -0.78 -8.79 5.41
CA ASP A 67 -1.93 -9.23 6.19
C ASP A 67 -2.59 -8.04 6.93
N GLY A 68 -3.81 -8.23 7.45
CA GLY A 68 -4.57 -7.18 8.11
C GLY A 68 -3.80 -6.47 9.25
N PRO A 69 -3.19 -7.20 10.21
CA PRO A 69 -2.42 -6.59 11.30
C PRO A 69 -1.21 -5.79 10.82
N THR A 70 -0.49 -6.29 9.82
CA THR A 70 0.67 -5.60 9.24
C THR A 70 0.22 -4.36 8.47
N PHE A 71 -0.84 -4.48 7.67
CA PHE A 71 -1.40 -3.37 6.92
C PHE A 71 -1.95 -2.28 7.84
N GLY A 72 -2.62 -2.66 8.94
CA GLY A 72 -3.09 -1.71 9.96
C GLY A 72 -1.96 -0.90 10.57
N LYS A 73 -0.87 -1.55 11.00
CA LYS A 73 0.32 -0.85 11.53
C LYS A 73 0.96 0.08 10.50
N TRP A 74 0.98 -0.34 9.23
CA TRP A 74 1.50 0.48 8.14
C TRP A 74 0.61 1.71 7.91
N LEU A 75 -0.72 1.56 7.94
CA LEU A 75 -1.67 2.66 7.85
C LEU A 75 -1.53 3.66 9.00
N ASP A 76 -1.30 3.19 10.24
CA ASP A 76 -1.05 4.09 11.38
C ASP A 76 0.20 4.95 11.14
N GLY A 77 1.26 4.37 10.58
CA GLY A 77 2.48 5.08 10.21
C GLY A 77 2.25 6.11 9.10
N GLU A 78 1.55 5.73 8.03
CA GLU A 78 1.19 6.67 6.97
C GLU A 78 0.27 7.78 7.47
N HIS A 79 -0.68 7.47 8.35
CA HIS A 79 -1.57 8.46 8.94
C HIS A 79 -0.77 9.52 9.72
N ALA A 80 0.16 9.08 10.58
CA ALA A 80 1.04 9.99 11.31
C ALA A 80 1.87 10.87 10.35
N ARG A 81 2.48 10.27 9.33
CA ARG A 81 3.28 10.98 8.31
C ARG A 81 2.45 12.04 7.58
N TYR A 82 1.22 11.69 7.16
CA TYR A 82 0.34 12.66 6.48
C TYR A 82 -0.14 13.76 7.42
N GLN A 83 -0.39 13.46 8.70
CA GLN A 83 -0.73 14.51 9.67
C GLN A 83 0.39 15.54 9.81
N GLU A 84 1.66 15.12 9.87
CA GLU A 84 2.81 16.03 9.90
C GLU A 84 2.88 16.88 8.64
N VAL A 85 2.88 16.25 7.46
CA VAL A 85 2.93 16.96 6.16
C VAL A 85 1.78 17.96 6.02
N LEU A 86 0.55 17.57 6.34
CA LEU A 86 -0.61 18.46 6.19
C LEU A 86 -0.59 19.63 7.19
N LYS A 87 -0.02 19.44 8.39
CA LYS A 87 0.19 20.55 9.35
C LYS A 87 1.24 21.52 8.84
N GLU A 88 2.38 21.03 8.34
CA GLU A 88 3.45 21.87 7.78
C GLU A 88 2.95 22.68 6.57
N MET A 89 2.04 22.12 5.79
CA MET A 89 1.39 22.80 4.66
C MET A 89 0.26 23.77 5.08
N GLY A 90 -0.11 23.81 6.37
CA GLY A 90 -1.22 24.63 6.87
C GLY A 90 -2.62 24.15 6.44
N LEU A 91 -2.73 22.89 5.99
CA LEU A 91 -3.98 22.28 5.54
C LEU A 91 -4.73 21.55 6.67
N LEU A 92 -4.01 21.13 7.69
CA LEU A 92 -4.57 20.56 8.92
C LEU A 92 -4.37 21.55 10.06
N LYS A 93 -5.49 21.93 10.72
CA LYS A 93 -5.50 22.83 11.87
C LYS A 93 -5.23 22.08 13.17
#